data_AF-A0A2K4ZNF7-F1
#
_entry.id   AF-A0A2K4ZNF7-F1
#
_cell.length_a   1.000
_cell.length_b   1.000
_cell.length_c   1.000
_cell.angle_alpha   90.00
_cell.angle_beta   90.00
_cell.angle_gamma   90.00
#
_symmetry.space_group_name_H-M   'P 1'
#
loop_
_entity.id
_entity.type
_entity.pdbx_description
1 polymer ?
#
loop_
_entity_poly.entity_id
_entity_poly.type
_entity_poly.pdbx_seq_one_letter_code
_entity_poly.pdbx_strand_id
1 'polypeptide(L)'
;MEEALCFGWIDGQMEKIDDKTYKKYFSLRRENSKWSEKNKALVKRLDEQGLMTDFGRKKIDEAKKNGQWDAQNPLAIITEEQIACLSALLEGYEPAYTNFQAMPPSVKKTYTRAYLDAKTDAGREKRIAWMVDRLNRNLKPM
;
A
#
# COMPACT_ATOMS: atom_id res chain seq x y z
N MET A 1 6.44 -17.52 15.77
CA MET A 1 5.65 -17.11 14.58
C MET A 1 6.48 -16.24 13.63
N GLU A 2 7.43 -15.48 14.16
CA GLU A 2 8.27 -14.54 13.40
C GLU A 2 9.42 -15.24 12.65
N GLU A 3 9.82 -16.41 13.12
CA GLU A 3 10.94 -17.21 12.64
C GLU A 3 10.70 -17.78 11.24
N ALA A 4 9.45 -17.86 10.78
CA ALA A 4 9.13 -18.30 9.41
C ALA A 4 9.85 -17.44 8.36
N LEU A 5 9.99 -16.13 8.60
CA LEU A 5 10.72 -15.23 7.71
C LEU A 5 12.20 -15.58 7.63
N CYS A 6 12.79 -16.11 8.71
CA CYS A 6 14.19 -16.54 8.72
C CYS A 6 14.46 -17.62 7.66
N PHE A 7 13.45 -18.41 7.30
CA PHE A 7 13.54 -19.49 6.32
C PHE A 7 12.89 -19.14 4.97
N GLY A 8 12.49 -17.88 4.76
CA GLY A 8 11.84 -17.43 3.52
C GLY A 8 10.36 -17.80 3.38
N TRP A 9 9.70 -18.13 4.50
CA TRP A 9 8.26 -18.42 4.54
C TRP A 9 7.45 -17.18 4.97
N ILE A 10 6.16 -17.18 4.65
CA ILE A 10 5.19 -16.19 5.09
C ILE A 10 3.92 -16.88 5.58
N ASP A 11 3.31 -16.29 6.58
CA ASP A 11 2.02 -16.67 7.12
C ASP A 11 0.87 -16.11 6.28
N GLY A 12 -0.19 -16.90 6.16
CA GLY A 12 -1.44 -16.51 5.52
C GLY A 12 -2.51 -16.07 6.51
N GLN A 13 -3.75 -16.07 6.04
CA GLN A 13 -4.91 -15.79 6.87
C GLN A 13 -5.01 -16.77 8.04
N MET A 14 -5.36 -16.24 9.20
CA MET A 14 -5.67 -17.03 10.40
C MET A 14 -7.15 -17.38 10.40
N GLU A 15 -7.46 -18.64 10.64
CA GLU A 15 -8.82 -19.16 10.70
C GLU A 15 -9.08 -19.67 12.12
N LYS A 16 -10.11 -19.10 12.78
CA LYS A 16 -10.53 -19.56 14.11
C LYS A 16 -11.29 -20.87 13.95
N ILE A 17 -10.92 -21.90 14.71
CA ILE A 17 -11.63 -23.18 14.74
C ILE A 17 -12.61 -23.17 15.93
N ASP A 18 -12.13 -22.82 17.12
CA ASP A 18 -12.93 -22.67 18.34
C ASP A 18 -12.36 -21.58 19.27
N ASP A 19 -12.88 -21.45 20.49
CA ASP A 19 -12.45 -20.42 21.45
C ASP A 19 -11.02 -20.58 21.97
N LYS A 20 -10.39 -21.74 21.73
CA LYS A 20 -9.04 -22.07 22.20
C LYS A 20 -8.08 -22.40 21.06
N THR A 21 -8.58 -22.66 19.85
CA THR A 21 -7.77 -23.15 18.74
C THR A 21 -7.97 -22.34 17.45
N TYR A 22 -6.87 -22.18 16.71
CA TYR A 22 -6.84 -21.52 15.41
C TYR A 22 -5.90 -22.26 14.47
N LYS A 23 -6.17 -22.17 13.19
CA LYS A 23 -5.31 -22.64 12.10
C LYS A 23 -4.60 -21.45 11.47
N LYS A 24 -3.31 -21.60 11.23
CA LYS A 24 -2.53 -20.61 10.49
C LYS A 24 -1.81 -21.27 9.33
N TYR A 25 -2.05 -20.76 8.13
CA TYR A 25 -1.39 -21.24 6.92
C TYR A 25 0.01 -20.65 6.82
N PHE A 26 0.97 -21.44 6.34
CA PHE A 26 2.31 -21.00 6.03
C PHE A 26 2.70 -21.48 4.63
N SER A 27 3.38 -20.62 3.87
CA SER A 27 3.90 -20.98 2.55
C SER A 27 5.23 -20.29 2.28
N LEU A 28 6.02 -20.87 1.38
CA LEU A 28 7.21 -20.22 0.85
C LEU A 28 6.84 -18.93 0.12
N ARG A 29 7.60 -17.86 0.35
CA ARG A 29 7.41 -16.61 -0.39
C ARG A 29 7.69 -16.81 -1.88
N ARG A 30 6.72 -16.42 -2.70
CA ARG A 30 6.86 -16.39 -4.15
C ARG A 30 7.67 -15.16 -4.54
N GLU A 31 8.25 -15.19 -5.74
CA GLU A 31 9.09 -14.10 -6.28
C GLU A 31 8.37 -12.74 -6.18
N ASN A 32 7.10 -12.68 -6.61
CA ASN A 32 6.29 -11.45 -6.60
C ASN A 32 5.48 -11.23 -5.30
N SER A 33 5.83 -11.89 -4.20
CA SER A 33 5.14 -11.69 -2.92
C SER A 33 5.44 -10.30 -2.35
N LYS A 34 4.39 -9.54 -2.03
CA LYS A 34 4.49 -8.19 -1.43
C LYS A 34 5.13 -8.22 -0.04
N TRP A 35 5.94 -7.21 0.27
CA TRP A 35 6.52 -7.00 1.60
C TRP A 35 5.80 -5.88 2.33
N SER A 36 5.02 -6.21 3.36
CA SER A 36 4.46 -5.21 4.27
C SER A 36 5.56 -4.57 5.11
N GLU A 37 5.36 -3.32 5.53
CA GLU A 37 6.26 -2.62 6.48
C GLU A 37 6.47 -3.41 7.78
N LYS A 38 5.44 -4.07 8.29
CA LYS A 38 5.55 -4.95 9.46
C LYS A 38 6.58 -6.07 9.25
N ASN A 39 6.51 -6.78 8.12
CA ASN A 39 7.47 -7.84 7.80
C ASN A 39 8.87 -7.31 7.54
N LYS A 40 9.03 -6.12 6.95
CA LYS A 40 10.36 -5.49 6.79
C LYS A 40 10.97 -5.12 8.14
N ALA A 41 10.19 -4.52 9.03
CA ALA A 41 10.60 -4.22 10.40
C ALA A 41 10.97 -5.50 11.18
N LEU A 42 10.23 -6.58 10.94
CA LEU A 42 10.51 -7.87 11.55
C LEU A 42 11.80 -8.50 11.02
N VAL A 43 12.02 -8.47 9.71
CA VAL A 43 13.29 -8.91 9.10
C VAL A 43 14.47 -8.18 9.73
N LYS A 44 14.37 -6.85 9.91
CA LYS A 44 15.43 -6.05 10.53
C LYS A 44 15.77 -6.57 11.93
N ARG A 45 14.75 -6.77 12.77
CA ARG A 45 14.92 -7.29 14.14
C ARG A 45 15.55 -8.69 14.15
N LEU A 46 15.10 -9.58 13.27
CA LEU A 46 15.62 -10.96 13.20
C LEU A 46 17.06 -11.02 12.69
N ASP A 47 17.46 -10.11 11.80
CA ASP A 47 18.83 -9.99 11.32
C ASP A 47 19.74 -9.40 12.41
N GLU A 48 19.28 -8.38 13.14
CA GLU A 48 19.97 -7.82 14.33
C GLU A 48 20.18 -8.86 15.43
N GLN A 49 19.25 -9.81 15.58
CA GLN A 49 19.35 -10.93 16.52
C GLN A 49 20.19 -12.11 15.99
N GLY A 50 20.69 -12.05 14.76
CA GLY A 50 21.46 -13.13 14.14
C GLY A 50 20.64 -14.40 13.83
N LEU A 51 19.31 -14.32 13.85
CA LEU A 51 18.41 -15.46 13.62
C LEU A 51 18.10 -15.68 12.14
N MET A 52 18.41 -14.71 11.28
CA MET A 52 18.15 -14.79 9.85
C MET A 52 19.06 -15.82 9.16
N THR A 53 18.46 -16.76 8.42
CA THR A 53 19.20 -17.77 7.64
C THR A 53 19.37 -17.34 6.19
N ASP A 54 20.23 -18.06 5.46
CA ASP A 54 20.48 -17.81 4.03
C ASP A 54 19.22 -17.96 3.17
N PHE A 55 18.28 -18.82 3.56
CA PHE A 55 17.00 -18.96 2.86
C PHE A 55 16.16 -17.69 2.97
N GLY A 56 16.12 -17.06 4.15
CA GLY A 56 15.44 -15.79 4.37
C GLY A 56 16.13 -14.65 3.62
N ARG A 57 17.47 -14.55 3.72
CA ARG A 57 18.27 -13.55 3.00
C ARG A 57 18.08 -13.64 1.49
N LYS A 58 18.08 -14.85 0.93
CA LYS A 58 17.81 -15.06 -0.50
C LYS A 58 16.46 -14.48 -0.92
N LYS A 59 15.40 -14.66 -0.12
CA LYS A 59 14.08 -14.06 -0.41
C LYS A 59 14.05 -12.55 -0.30
N ILE A 60 14.85 -11.97 0.59
CA ILE A 60 15.02 -10.51 0.70
C ILE A 60 15.75 -9.98 -0.53
N ASP A 61 16.81 -10.65 -0.96
CA ASP A 61 17.59 -10.24 -2.13
C ASP A 61 16.79 -10.36 -3.44
N GLU A 62 16.03 -11.45 -3.61
CA GLU A 62 15.06 -11.60 -4.71
C GLU A 62 14.09 -10.41 -4.74
N ALA A 63 13.56 -10.03 -3.58
CA ALA A 63 12.61 -8.93 -3.46
C ALA A 63 13.21 -7.55 -3.71
N LYS A 64 14.47 -7.33 -3.33
CA LYS A 64 15.21 -6.10 -3.65
C LYS A 64 15.46 -6.00 -5.15
N LYS A 65 15.90 -7.10 -5.77
CA LYS A 65 16.17 -7.16 -7.22
C LYS A 65 14.93 -6.91 -8.07
N ASN A 66 13.78 -7.45 -7.66
CA ASN A 66 12.53 -7.28 -8.41
C ASN A 66 11.68 -6.09 -7.94
N GLY A 67 12.20 -5.25 -7.03
CA GLY A 67 11.55 -4.04 -6.54
C GLY A 67 10.36 -4.26 -5.60
N GLN A 68 10.01 -5.51 -5.25
CA GLN A 68 8.94 -5.79 -4.28
C GLN A 68 9.31 -5.39 -2.85
N TRP A 69 10.60 -5.26 -2.55
CA TRP A 69 11.09 -4.73 -1.28
C TRP A 69 10.74 -3.25 -1.12
N ASP A 70 10.91 -2.45 -2.17
CA ASP A 70 10.62 -1.00 -2.14
C ASP A 70 9.22 -0.66 -2.65
N ALA A 71 8.47 -1.66 -3.10
CA ALA A 71 7.09 -1.50 -3.53
C ALA A 71 6.26 -0.88 -2.40
N GLN A 72 5.73 0.32 -2.65
CA GLN A 72 4.78 0.97 -1.75
C GLN A 72 3.55 0.10 -1.61
N ASN A 73 3.09 -0.06 -0.36
CA ASN A 73 1.91 -0.85 -0.07
C ASN A 73 0.70 -0.20 -0.78
N PRO A 74 0.03 -0.87 -1.74
CA PRO A 74 -1.17 -0.31 -2.37
C PRO A 74 -2.34 -0.17 -1.38
N LEU A 75 -2.26 -0.84 -0.23
CA LEU A 75 -3.16 -0.68 0.91
C LEU A 75 -2.66 0.37 1.92
N ALA A 76 -1.63 1.15 1.59
CA ALA A 76 -1.23 2.28 2.41
C ALA A 76 -2.46 3.15 2.67
N ILE A 77 -2.70 3.41 3.96
CA ILE A 77 -3.79 4.25 4.40
C ILE A 77 -3.47 5.64 3.88
N ILE A 78 -4.37 6.18 3.06
CA ILE A 78 -4.29 7.57 2.64
C ILE A 78 -4.47 8.44 3.89
N THR A 79 -3.45 9.23 4.19
CA THR A 79 -3.45 10.11 5.37
C THR A 79 -4.23 11.39 5.09
N GLU A 80 -4.61 12.11 6.14
CA GLU A 80 -5.32 13.38 5.99
C GLU A 80 -4.46 14.45 5.32
N GLU A 81 -3.15 14.44 5.60
CA GLU A 81 -2.18 15.34 4.96
C GLU A 81 -2.12 15.10 3.45
N GLN A 82 -2.16 13.84 3.01
CA GLN A 82 -2.16 13.50 1.58
C GLN A 82 -3.45 13.99 0.89
N ILE A 83 -4.59 13.91 1.56
CA ILE A 83 -5.86 14.47 1.06
C ILE A 83 -5.77 15.99 0.98
N ALA A 84 -5.18 16.64 1.98
CA ALA A 84 -4.98 18.08 2.01
C ALA A 84 -4.04 18.55 0.87
N CYS A 85 -2.96 17.82 0.60
CA CYS A 85 -2.09 18.11 -0.54
C CYS A 85 -2.84 18.03 -1.87
N LEU A 86 -3.64 16.99 -2.08
CA LEU A 86 -4.47 16.89 -3.30
C LEU A 86 -5.51 18.02 -3.36
N SER A 87 -6.14 18.33 -2.23
CA SER A 87 -7.12 19.41 -2.11
C SER A 87 -6.53 20.75 -2.56
N ALA A 88 -5.31 21.08 -2.13
CA ALA A 88 -4.62 22.31 -2.53
C ALA A 88 -4.34 22.35 -4.05
N LEU A 89 -4.04 21.21 -4.68
CA LEU A 89 -3.88 21.13 -6.15
C LEU A 89 -5.18 21.40 -6.90
N LEU A 90 -6.34 21.17 -6.26
CA LEU A 90 -7.65 21.37 -6.86
C LEU A 90 -8.20 22.78 -6.63
N GLU A 91 -7.65 23.59 -5.71
CA GLU A 91 -8.19 24.90 -5.29
C GLU A 91 -8.41 25.89 -6.45
N GLY A 92 -7.60 25.81 -7.51
CA GLY A 92 -7.76 26.63 -8.71
C GLY A 92 -8.83 26.17 -9.70
N TYR A 93 -9.51 25.04 -9.45
CA TYR A 93 -10.46 24.42 -10.37
C TYR A 93 -11.87 24.41 -9.79
N GLU A 94 -12.66 25.45 -10.07
CA GLU A 94 -14.09 25.47 -9.71
C GLU A 94 -14.96 25.05 -10.90
N PRO A 95 -16.06 24.29 -10.70
CA PRO A 95 -16.63 23.84 -9.41
C PRO A 95 -16.01 22.56 -8.82
N ALA A 96 -14.96 22.01 -9.44
CA ALA A 96 -14.36 20.73 -9.02
C ALA A 96 -13.85 20.75 -7.56
N TYR A 97 -13.24 21.85 -7.10
CA TYR A 97 -12.76 22.01 -5.74
C TYR A 97 -13.89 21.91 -4.72
N THR A 98 -14.93 22.74 -4.89
CA THR A 98 -16.11 22.74 -4.02
C THR A 98 -16.76 21.37 -3.98
N ASN A 99 -16.92 20.72 -5.13
CA ASN A 99 -17.50 19.37 -5.21
C ASN A 99 -16.60 18.33 -4.50
N PHE A 100 -15.28 18.40 -4.68
CA PHE A 100 -14.35 17.52 -3.97
C PHE A 100 -14.44 17.70 -2.45
N GLN A 101 -14.53 18.94 -1.96
CA GLN A 101 -14.68 19.22 -0.53
C GLN A 101 -15.97 18.62 0.06
N ALA A 102 -17.06 18.64 -0.69
CA ALA A 102 -18.35 18.07 -0.28
C ALA A 102 -18.39 16.53 -0.33
N MET A 103 -17.41 15.86 -0.95
CA MET A 103 -17.41 14.41 -1.08
C MET A 103 -17.14 13.68 0.26
N PRO A 104 -17.70 12.46 0.46
CA PRO A 104 -17.40 11.64 1.62
C PRO A 104 -15.90 11.30 1.74
N PRO A 105 -15.37 11.07 2.97
CA PRO A 105 -13.96 10.75 3.19
C PRO A 105 -13.45 9.54 2.38
N SER A 106 -14.29 8.52 2.18
CA SER A 106 -13.93 7.36 1.36
C SER A 106 -13.66 7.73 -0.11
N VAL A 107 -14.46 8.65 -0.66
CA VAL A 107 -14.32 9.14 -2.03
C VAL A 107 -13.07 10.01 -2.17
N LYS A 108 -12.84 10.92 -1.21
CA LYS A 108 -11.61 11.73 -1.15
C LYS A 108 -10.36 10.83 -1.13
N LYS A 109 -10.38 9.75 -0.33
CA LYS A 109 -9.29 8.77 -0.26
C LYS A 109 -9.07 8.05 -1.59
N THR A 110 -10.11 7.65 -2.30
CA THR A 110 -9.98 6.98 -3.61
C THR A 110 -9.37 7.91 -4.66
N TYR A 111 -9.83 9.17 -4.73
CA TYR A 111 -9.24 10.16 -5.62
C TYR A 111 -7.76 10.43 -5.29
N THR A 112 -7.44 10.59 -4.01
CA THR A 112 -6.06 10.77 -3.54
C THR A 112 -5.17 9.60 -3.93
N ARG A 113 -5.66 8.36 -3.77
CA ARG A 113 -4.94 7.16 -4.20
C ARG A 113 -4.68 7.16 -5.70
N ALA A 114 -5.70 7.45 -6.53
CA ALA A 114 -5.55 7.50 -7.98
C ALA A 114 -4.51 8.53 -8.45
N TYR A 115 -4.37 9.65 -7.72
CA TYR A 115 -3.33 10.64 -7.95
C TYR A 115 -1.94 10.13 -7.54
N LEU A 116 -1.79 9.57 -6.34
CA LEU A 116 -0.52 9.06 -5.82
C LEU A 116 0.01 7.83 -6.57
N ASP A 117 -0.88 7.02 -7.14
CA ASP A 117 -0.51 5.85 -7.96
C ASP A 117 0.20 6.27 -9.27
N ALA A 118 0.04 7.52 -9.72
CA ALA A 118 0.78 8.05 -10.85
C ALA A 118 2.24 8.39 -10.46
N LYS A 119 3.16 7.59 -10.99
CA LYS A 119 4.60 7.64 -10.65
C LYS A 119 5.40 8.73 -11.38
N THR A 120 4.83 9.33 -12.42
CA THR A 120 5.48 10.36 -13.24
C THR A 120 4.67 11.64 -13.22
N ASP A 121 5.33 12.78 -13.42
CA ASP A 121 4.66 14.09 -13.42
C ASP A 121 3.64 14.19 -14.56
N ALA A 122 3.97 13.73 -15.76
CA ALA A 122 3.03 13.60 -16.87
C ALA A 122 1.83 12.69 -16.54
N GLY A 123 2.02 11.67 -15.70
CA GLY A 123 0.94 10.82 -15.21
C GLY A 123 0.04 11.56 -14.22
N ARG A 124 0.63 12.34 -13.31
CA ARG A 124 -0.08 13.15 -12.31
C ARG A 124 -0.92 14.25 -12.96
N GLU A 125 -0.38 14.94 -13.96
CA GLU A 125 -1.13 15.95 -14.74
C GLU A 125 -2.36 15.34 -15.41
N LYS A 126 -2.20 14.18 -16.07
CA LYS A 126 -3.32 13.44 -16.67
C LYS A 126 -4.35 13.03 -15.62
N ARG A 127 -3.91 12.64 -14.42
CA ARG A 127 -4.82 12.31 -13.31
C ARG A 127 -5.58 13.54 -12.84
N ILE A 128 -4.93 14.68 -12.65
CA ILE A 128 -5.60 15.93 -12.26
C ILE A 128 -6.64 16.33 -13.31
N ALA A 129 -6.29 16.33 -14.61
CA ALA A 129 -7.26 16.63 -15.68
C ALA A 129 -8.48 15.70 -15.64
N TRP A 130 -8.26 14.39 -15.49
CA TRP A 130 -9.34 13.42 -15.34
C TRP A 130 -10.20 13.66 -14.08
N MET A 131 -9.58 14.01 -12.95
CA MET A 131 -10.29 14.32 -11.71
C MET A 131 -11.16 15.56 -11.85
N VAL A 132 -10.61 16.63 -12.43
CA VAL A 132 -11.31 17.90 -12.65
C VAL A 132 -12.54 17.68 -13.55
N ASP A 133 -12.41 16.96 -14.67
CA ASP A 133 -13.57 16.63 -15.53
C ASP A 133 -14.70 15.94 -14.76
N ARG A 134 -14.37 14.92 -13.95
CA ARG A 134 -15.36 14.18 -13.17
C ARG A 134 -15.96 15.01 -12.04
N LEU A 135 -15.13 15.74 -11.32
CA LEU A 135 -15.56 16.58 -10.20
C LEU A 135 -16.39 17.76 -10.68
N ASN A 136 -16.11 18.34 -11.85
CA ASN A 136 -16.97 19.33 -12.48
C ASN A 136 -18.40 18.81 -12.71
N ARG A 137 -18.53 17.50 -12.94
CA ARG A 137 -19.81 16.78 -13.09
C ARG A 137 -20.32 16.17 -11.79
N ASN A 138 -19.67 16.47 -10.66
CA ASN A 138 -19.95 15.93 -9.33
C ASN A 138 -19.95 14.37 -9.27
N LEU A 139 -19.07 13.73 -10.05
CA LEU A 139 -18.98 12.29 -10.14
C LEU A 139 -17.94 11.71 -9.16
N LYS A 140 -18.17 10.46 -8.75
CA LYS A 140 -17.23 9.65 -7.95
C LYS A 140 -16.14 9.03 -8.85
N PRO A 141 -14.96 8.69 -8.30
CA PRO A 141 -13.95 7.91 -9.02
C PRO A 141 -14.50 6.49 -9.17
N MET A 142 -14.78 6.06 -10.40
CA MET A 142 -15.10 4.65 -10.69
C MET A 142 -13.91 3.76 -10.41
#